data_AF-A0A4R9J3Z4-F1
#
_entry.id   AF-A0A4R9J3Z4-F1
#
_cell.length_a   1.000
_cell.length_b   1.000
_cell.length_c   1.000
_cell.angle_alpha   90.00
_cell.angle_beta   90.00
_cell.angle_gamma   90.00
#
_symmetry.space_group_name_H-M   'P 1'
#
loop_
_entity.id
_entity.type
_entity.pdbx_description
1 polymer ?
#
loop_
_entity_poly.entity_id
_entity_poly.type
_entity_poly.pdbx_seq_one_letter_code
_entity_poly.pdbx_strand_id
1 'polypeptide(L)'
;MKHSSDERWKEARKRVEPYVHAVFWQDLGVEDSQRYVDWILDRLVKHEFLAVLEDNYALWKSDENRDRILLISDLKYPEARKILNEKLEKDPNTYYWIQPNSAP
;
A
#
# COMPACT_ATOMS: atom_id res chain seq x y z
N MET A 1 6.68 20.19 16.84
CA MET A 1 6.00 18.97 17.35
C MET A 1 6.09 17.90 16.27
N LYS A 2 6.42 16.65 16.63
CA LYS A 2 6.41 15.53 15.69
C LYS A 2 4.96 15.04 15.61
N HIS A 3 4.29 15.26 14.49
CA HIS A 3 2.92 14.76 14.30
C HIS A 3 2.91 13.23 14.37
N SER A 4 1.90 12.67 15.02
CA SER A 4 1.63 11.23 15.02
C SER A 4 1.28 10.72 13.62
N SER A 5 1.44 9.43 13.36
CA SER A 5 1.10 8.82 12.06
C SER A 5 -0.38 9.06 11.69
N ASP A 6 -1.29 9.00 12.66
CA ASP A 6 -2.72 9.28 12.44
C ASP A 6 -3.01 10.76 12.10
N GLU A 7 -2.28 11.71 12.70
CA GLU A 7 -2.41 13.13 12.32
C GLU A 7 -1.93 13.36 10.89
N ARG A 8 -0.80 12.74 10.52
CA ARG A 8 -0.27 12.79 9.15
C ARG A 8 -1.25 12.15 8.16
N TRP A 9 -1.94 11.07 8.54
CA TRP A 9 -3.01 10.49 7.74
C TRP A 9 -4.17 11.46 7.56
N LYS A 10 -4.68 12.10 8.62
CA LYS A 10 -5.79 13.07 8.51
C LYS A 10 -5.47 14.22 7.55
N GLU A 11 -4.23 14.71 7.56
CA GLU A 11 -3.76 15.74 6.63
C GLU A 11 -3.61 15.23 5.19
N ALA A 12 -3.12 14.00 5.01
CA ALA A 12 -3.05 13.37 3.69
C ALA A 12 -4.44 13.11 3.11
N ARG A 13 -5.35 12.55 3.90
CA ARG A 13 -6.74 12.25 3.51
C ARG A 13 -7.44 13.49 2.97
N LYS A 14 -7.41 14.61 3.70
CA LYS A 14 -8.02 15.89 3.27
C LYS A 14 -7.49 16.39 1.92
N ARG A 15 -6.24 16.10 1.59
CA ARG A 15 -5.62 16.49 0.31
C ARG A 15 -6.01 15.56 -0.82
N VAL A 16 -6.14 14.25 -0.56
CA VAL A 16 -6.40 13.22 -1.57
C VAL A 16 -7.89 13.07 -1.88
N GLU A 17 -8.75 13.24 -0.87
CA GLU A 17 -10.20 13.07 -0.97
C GLU A 17 -10.86 13.80 -2.16
N PRO A 18 -10.57 15.08 -2.43
CA PRO A 18 -11.16 15.78 -3.59
C PRO A 18 -10.79 15.13 -4.94
N TYR A 19 -9.59 14.56 -5.06
CA TYR A 19 -9.15 13.88 -6.29
C TYR A 19 -9.90 12.56 -6.49
N VAL A 20 -10.12 11.80 -5.42
CA VAL A 20 -10.90 10.55 -5.51
C VAL A 20 -12.35 10.86 -5.87
N HIS A 21 -12.96 11.88 -5.27
CA HIS A 21 -14.28 12.35 -5.67
C HIS A 21 -14.34 12.76 -7.15
N ALA A 22 -13.32 13.47 -7.64
CA ALA A 22 -13.27 13.87 -9.04
C ALA A 22 -13.26 12.66 -9.99
N VAL A 23 -12.52 11.59 -9.67
CA VAL A 23 -12.53 10.34 -10.44
C VAL A 23 -13.94 9.72 -10.47
N PHE A 24 -14.61 9.64 -9.33
CA PHE A 24 -15.98 9.10 -9.29
C PHE A 24 -16.97 9.92 -10.13
N TRP A 25 -16.84 11.25 -10.08
CA TRP A 25 -17.74 12.11 -10.84
C TRP A 25 -17.42 12.11 -12.35
N GLN A 26 -16.16 12.33 -12.72
CA GLN A 26 -15.74 12.54 -14.10
C GLN A 26 -15.66 11.24 -14.89
N ASP A 27 -15.13 10.18 -14.30
CA ASP A 27 -14.84 8.94 -15.01
C ASP A 27 -15.95 7.91 -14.85
N LEU A 28 -16.67 7.94 -13.72
CA LEU A 28 -17.69 6.93 -13.38
C LEU A 28 -19.12 7.49 -13.37
N GLY A 29 -19.31 8.81 -13.44
CA GLY A 29 -20.64 9.44 -13.41
C GLY A 29 -21.39 9.27 -12.09
N VAL A 30 -20.69 9.07 -10.98
CA VAL A 30 -21.28 8.84 -9.65
C VAL A 30 -21.32 10.15 -8.86
N GLU A 31 -22.52 10.73 -8.69
CA GLU A 31 -22.71 12.01 -8.01
C GLU A 31 -22.65 11.90 -6.47
N ASP A 32 -23.14 10.80 -5.88
CA ASP A 32 -23.03 10.51 -4.44
C ASP A 32 -21.97 9.44 -4.17
N SER A 33 -20.70 9.86 -4.23
CA SER A 33 -19.54 8.98 -4.12
C SER A 33 -18.94 8.89 -2.72
N GLN A 34 -19.44 9.67 -1.74
CA GLN A 34 -18.82 9.82 -0.42
C GLN A 34 -18.56 8.48 0.27
N ARG A 35 -19.55 7.59 0.28
CA ARG A 35 -19.41 6.26 0.90
C ARG A 35 -18.26 5.45 0.28
N TYR A 36 -18.09 5.52 -1.04
CA TYR A 36 -17.03 4.80 -1.74
C TYR A 36 -15.67 5.45 -1.50
N VAL A 37 -15.62 6.78 -1.50
CA VAL A 37 -14.40 7.54 -1.20
C VAL A 37 -13.93 7.25 0.23
N ASP A 38 -14.81 7.32 1.22
CA ASP A 38 -14.51 6.98 2.61
C ASP A 38 -14.00 5.53 2.73
N TRP A 39 -14.69 4.59 2.07
CA TRP A 39 -14.27 3.20 2.09
C TRP A 39 -12.88 2.99 1.48
N ILE A 40 -12.60 3.57 0.30
CA ILE A 40 -11.29 3.46 -0.36
C ILE A 40 -10.21 4.08 0.52
N LEU A 41 -10.41 5.31 0.97
CA LEU A 41 -9.38 6.03 1.72
C LEU A 41 -9.11 5.36 3.07
N ASP A 42 -10.15 5.02 3.81
CA ASP A 42 -9.99 4.57 5.19
C ASP A 42 -9.75 3.05 5.31
N ARG A 43 -10.19 2.23 4.34
CA ARG A 43 -9.98 0.76 4.37
C ARG A 43 -8.85 0.25 3.50
N LEU A 44 -8.50 0.95 2.42
CA LEU A 44 -7.42 0.52 1.53
C LEU A 44 -6.18 1.40 1.75
N VAL A 45 -6.34 2.72 1.57
CA VAL A 45 -5.20 3.63 1.50
C VAL A 45 -4.58 3.91 2.87
N LYS A 46 -5.40 4.05 3.93
CA LYS A 46 -4.91 4.38 5.27
C LYS A 46 -3.85 3.39 5.75
N HIS A 47 -4.13 2.09 5.62
CA HIS A 47 -3.25 1.05 6.14
C HIS A 47 -1.90 1.03 5.40
N GLU A 48 -1.92 1.15 4.07
CA GLU A 48 -0.69 1.25 3.28
C GLU A 48 0.10 2.52 3.62
N PHE A 49 -0.58 3.65 3.76
CA PHE A 49 0.06 4.91 4.11
C PHE A 49 0.75 4.84 5.48
N LEU A 50 0.08 4.28 6.48
CA LEU A 50 0.66 4.12 7.83
C LEU A 50 1.85 3.16 7.82
N ALA A 51 1.74 2.03 7.14
CA ALA A 51 2.84 1.07 7.00
C ALA A 51 4.08 1.71 6.34
N VAL A 52 3.89 2.57 5.32
CA VAL A 52 4.99 3.35 4.72
C VAL A 52 5.59 4.34 5.72
N LEU A 53 4.77 5.05 6.49
CA LEU A 53 5.26 6.00 7.50
C LEU A 53 6.07 5.33 8.61
N GLU A 54 5.71 4.10 8.94
CA GLU A 54 6.33 3.30 10.01
C GLU A 54 7.50 2.44 9.49
N ASP A 55 7.84 2.55 8.21
CA ASP A 55 8.86 1.76 7.53
C ASP A 55 8.64 0.24 7.71
N ASN A 56 7.40 -0.20 7.52
CA ASN A 56 6.95 -1.58 7.66
C ASN A 56 6.54 -2.18 6.30
N TYR A 57 7.33 -3.13 5.81
CA TYR A 57 7.21 -3.73 4.50
C TYR A 57 7.24 -5.25 4.56
N ALA A 58 6.70 -5.87 3.51
CA ALA A 58 6.68 -7.30 3.31
C ALA A 58 7.23 -7.64 1.92
N LEU A 59 7.92 -8.77 1.83
CA LEU A 59 8.39 -9.37 0.58
C LEU A 59 7.44 -10.49 0.17
N TRP A 60 7.05 -10.48 -1.08
CA TRP A 60 6.12 -11.43 -1.66
C TRP A 60 6.70 -12.08 -2.91
N LYS A 61 6.12 -13.22 -3.30
CA LYS A 61 6.34 -13.84 -4.60
C LYS A 61 5.04 -14.33 -5.23
N SER A 62 5.11 -14.56 -6.54
CA SER A 62 4.10 -15.28 -7.28
C SER A 62 4.39 -16.78 -7.22
N ASP A 63 3.38 -17.61 -7.11
CA ASP A 63 3.50 -19.04 -7.40
C ASP A 63 3.24 -19.34 -8.90
N GLU A 64 3.20 -20.62 -9.26
CA GLU A 64 2.93 -21.10 -10.62
C GLU A 64 1.53 -20.72 -11.13
N ASN A 65 0.56 -20.56 -10.22
CA ASN A 65 -0.82 -20.17 -10.52
C ASN A 65 -1.03 -18.65 -10.50
N ARG A 66 0.02 -17.87 -10.27
CA ARG A 66 -0.02 -16.42 -10.04
C ARG A 66 -0.65 -15.99 -8.71
N ASP A 67 -0.76 -16.92 -7.77
CA ASP A 67 -1.17 -16.62 -6.41
C ASP A 67 -0.05 -15.91 -5.66
N ARG A 68 -0.47 -15.03 -4.73
CA ARG A 68 0.44 -14.20 -3.94
C ARG A 68 0.87 -14.94 -2.68
N ILE A 69 2.16 -15.24 -2.55
CA ILE A 69 2.74 -15.88 -1.37
C ILE A 69 3.57 -14.86 -0.59
N LEU A 70 3.21 -14.64 0.68
CA LEU A 70 4.02 -13.87 1.62
C LEU A 70 5.29 -14.66 1.96
N LEU A 71 6.46 -14.05 1.79
CA LEU A 71 7.73 -14.68 2.15
C LEU A 71 8.21 -14.22 3.53
N ILE A 72 8.22 -12.91 3.74
CA ILE A 72 8.78 -12.27 4.93
C ILE A 72 7.99 -10.97 5.18
N SER A 73 7.63 -10.71 6.44
CA SER A 73 6.96 -9.49 6.89
C SER A 73 7.87 -8.67 7.81
N ASP A 74 7.38 -7.49 8.22
CA ASP A 74 7.97 -6.65 9.27
C ASP A 74 9.40 -6.19 8.97
N LEU A 75 9.66 -5.92 7.69
CA LEU A 75 10.94 -5.45 7.17
C LEU A 75 10.94 -3.93 7.04
N LYS A 76 12.09 -3.32 7.30
CA LYS A 76 12.36 -1.97 6.80
C LYS A 76 12.58 -1.99 5.30
N TYR A 77 12.28 -0.89 4.62
CA TYR A 77 12.40 -0.82 3.16
C TYR A 77 13.81 -1.19 2.64
N PRO A 78 14.93 -0.70 3.22
CA PRO A 78 16.26 -1.07 2.76
C PRO A 78 16.56 -2.58 2.92
N GLU A 79 16.03 -3.19 3.97
CA GLU A 79 16.16 -4.63 4.24
C GLU A 79 15.35 -5.45 3.23
N ALA A 80 14.09 -5.09 3.01
CA ALA A 80 13.24 -5.70 2.00
C ALA A 80 13.87 -5.60 0.60
N ARG A 81 14.49 -4.46 0.27
CA ARG A 81 15.18 -4.26 -1.01
C ARG A 81 16.41 -5.15 -1.16
N LYS A 82 17.20 -5.29 -0.10
CA LYS A 82 18.36 -6.20 -0.09
C LYS A 82 17.91 -7.64 -0.36
N ILE A 83 16.92 -8.13 0.38
CA ILE A 83 16.43 -9.51 0.23
C ILE A 83 15.80 -9.72 -1.15
N LEU A 84 15.06 -8.74 -1.67
CA LEU A 84 14.50 -8.80 -3.04
C LEU A 84 15.61 -9.06 -4.07
N ASN A 85 16.70 -8.29 -4.01
CA ASN A 85 17.83 -8.45 -4.93
C ASN A 85 18.47 -9.84 -4.79
N GLU A 86 18.70 -10.31 -3.56
CA GLU A 86 19.24 -11.66 -3.30
C GLU A 86 18.34 -12.77 -3.85
N LYS A 87 17.01 -12.58 -3.84
CA LYS A 87 16.05 -13.54 -4.41
C LYS A 87 16.08 -13.52 -5.94
N LEU A 88 16.10 -12.33 -6.55
CA LEU A 88 16.19 -12.17 -8.00
C LEU A 88 17.51 -12.72 -8.58
N GLU A 89 18.62 -12.61 -7.86
CA GLU A 89 19.91 -13.21 -8.27
C GLU A 89 19.88 -14.74 -8.26
N LYS A 90 19.20 -15.34 -7.28
CA LYS A 90 19.12 -16.81 -7.13
C LYS A 90 18.09 -17.44 -8.03
N ASP A 91 17.00 -16.72 -8.31
CA ASP A 91 15.85 -17.22 -9.05
C ASP A 91 15.22 -16.08 -9.89
N PRO A 92 15.84 -15.73 -11.02
CA PRO A 92 15.40 -14.59 -11.83
C PRO A 92 14.06 -14.80 -12.55
N ASN A 93 13.56 -16.04 -12.60
CA ASN A 93 12.31 -16.38 -13.31
C ASN A 93 11.08 -16.24 -12.41
N THR A 94 11.26 -16.21 -11.09
CA THR A 94 10.15 -15.96 -10.16
C THR A 94 9.91 -14.46 -10.01
N TYR A 95 8.64 -14.08 -10.06
CA TYR A 95 8.24 -12.71 -9.80
C TYR A 95 8.20 -12.42 -8.30
N TYR A 96 9.10 -11.55 -7.84
CA TYR A 96 9.18 -11.06 -6.46
C TYR A 96 8.83 -9.57 -6.40
N TRP A 97 8.17 -9.12 -5.34
CA TRP A 97 7.92 -7.68 -5.11
C TRP A 97 7.86 -7.33 -3.63
N ILE A 98 7.98 -6.04 -3.35
CA ILE A 98 7.85 -5.45 -2.01
C ILE A 98 6.50 -4.74 -1.95
N GLN A 99 5.78 -4.89 -0.85
CA GLN A 99 4.56 -4.13 -0.56
C GLN A 99 4.62 -3.61 0.88
N PRO A 100 4.04 -2.44 1.20
CA PRO A 100 3.78 -2.07 2.58
C PRO A 100 3.04 -3.19 3.32
N ASN A 101 3.49 -3.54 4.53
CA ASN A 101 2.86 -4.57 5.35
C ASN A 101 1.59 -4.00 6.00
N SER A 102 0.59 -3.78 5.17
CA SER A 102 -0.70 -3.20 5.50
C SER A 102 -1.70 -4.31 5.81
N ALA A 103 -1.40 -5.13 6.82
CA ALA A 103 -2.42 -6.04 7.33
C ALA A 103 -3.59 -5.20 7.89
N PRO A 104 -4.84 -5.44 7.46
CA PRO A 104 -6.02 -4.84 8.08
C PRO A 104 -6.26 -5.36 9.50
#